data_AF-A0A529X6K3-F1
#
_entry.id   AF-A0A529X6K3-F1
#
_cell.length_a   1.000
_cell.length_b   1.000
_cell.length_c   1.000
_cell.angle_alpha   90.00
_cell.angle_beta   90.00
_cell.angle_gamma   90.00
#
_symmetry.space_group_name_H-M   'P 1'
#
loop_
_entity.id
_entity.type
_entity.pdbx_description
1 polymer ?
#
loop_
_entity_poly.entity_id
_entity_poly.type
_entity_poly.pdbx_seq_one_letter_code
_entity_poly.pdbx_strand_id
1 'polypeptide(L)' 'MKGEETEVKHVVETQGLSPAQARELVRRYGNDWRKIEEAAKTYKGDE' A
#
# COMPACT_ATOMS: atom_id res chain seq x y z
N MET A 1 12.50 -1.44 9.50
CA MET A 1 12.67 -0.14 10.19
C MET A 1 11.31 0.36 10.61
N LYS A 2 11.20 1.10 11.72
CA LYS A 2 9.94 1.59 12.30
C LYS A 2 9.05 2.40 11.30
N GLY A 3 9.63 2.97 10.25
CA GLY A 3 8.92 3.67 9.18
C GLY A 3 8.08 2.75 8.29
N GLU A 4 8.67 1.65 7.80
CA GLU A 4 8.00 0.69 6.89
C GLU A 4 6.69 0.17 7.52
N GLU A 5 6.72 -0.21 8.80
CA GLU A 5 5.52 -0.74 9.48
C GLU A 5 4.41 0.31 9.64
N THR A 6 4.80 1.58 9.85
CA THR A 6 3.84 2.69 9.95
C THR A 6 3.17 2.94 8.60
N GLU A 7 3.94 2.91 7.51
CA GLU A 7 3.43 3.10 6.15
C GLU A 7 2.55 1.93 5.72
N VAL A 8 2.95 0.69 6.03
CA VAL A 8 2.16 -0.51 5.74
C VAL A 8 0.81 -0.44 6.44
N LYS A 9 0.79 -0.08 7.73
CA LYS A 9 -0.45 0.08 8.47
C LYS A 9 -1.35 1.13 7.81
N HIS A 10 -0.78 2.27 7.41
CA HIS A 10 -1.53 3.32 6.74
C HIS A 10 -2.15 2.85 5.41
N VAL A 11 -1.43 2.07 4.61
CA VAL A 11 -1.96 1.49 3.35
C VAL A 11 -3.09 0.51 3.63
N VAL A 12 -2.95 -0.36 4.63
CA VAL A 12 -4.03 -1.29 5.03
C VAL A 12 -5.28 -0.52 5.41
N GLU A 13 -5.16 0.51 6.25
CA GLU A 13 -6.30 1.30 6.75
C GLU A 13 -6.96 2.15 5.66
N THR A 14 -6.18 2.75 4.76
CA THR A 14 -6.72 3.68 3.72
C THR A 14 -7.17 2.96 2.46
N GLN A 15 -6.44 1.93 2.04
CA GLN A 15 -6.71 1.22 0.80
C GLN A 15 -7.49 -0.08 1.02
N GLY A 16 -7.64 -0.58 2.24
CA GLY A 16 -8.35 -1.83 2.52
C GLY A 16 -7.63 -3.06 1.96
N LEU A 17 -6.31 -2.98 1.81
CA LEU A 17 -5.48 -4.08 1.32
C LEU A 17 -5.04 -5.01 2.45
N SER A 18 -4.66 -6.25 2.11
CA SER A 18 -4.00 -7.14 3.07
C SER A 18 -2.62 -6.59 3.46
N PRO A 19 -2.12 -6.85 4.69
CA PRO A 19 -0.79 -6.40 5.11
C PRO A 19 0.35 -6.80 4.17
N ALA A 20 0.27 -7.97 3.54
CA ALA A 20 1.25 -8.42 2.56
C ALA A 20 1.25 -7.56 1.27
N GLN A 21 0.07 -7.23 0.74
CA GLN A 21 -0.09 -6.37 -0.43
C GLN A 21 0.40 -4.95 -0.12
N ALA A 22 0.00 -4.41 1.04
CA ALA A 22 0.47 -3.12 1.53
C ALA A 22 2.00 -3.07 1.66
N ARG A 23 2.61 -4.14 2.20
CA ARG A 23 4.06 -4.24 2.33
C ARG A 23 4.78 -4.33 1.00
N GLU A 24 4.21 -5.01 0.01
CA GLU A 24 4.76 -5.00 -1.34
C GLU A 24 4.75 -3.59 -1.93
N LEU A 25 3.63 -2.86 -1.80
CA LEU A 25 3.49 -1.50 -2.32
C LEU A 25 4.48 -0.52 -1.66
N VAL A 26 4.59 -0.53 -0.33
CA VAL A 26 5.54 0.30 0.42
C VAL A 26 6.98 -0.03 0.04
N ARG A 27 7.32 -1.31 -0.15
CA ARG A 27 8.68 -1.70 -0.59
C ARG A 27 8.98 -1.28 -2.03
N ARG A 28 7.98 -1.31 -2.91
CA ARG A 28 8.14 -0.99 -4.34
C ARG A 28 8.21 0.51 -4.58
N TYR A 29 7.45 1.30 -3.84
CA TYR A 29 7.25 2.73 -4.11
C TYR A 29 7.74 3.66 -2.98
N GLY A 30 8.11 3.13 -1.82
CA GLY A 30 8.49 3.92 -0.64
C GLY A 30 7.37 4.88 -0.24
N ASN A 31 7.71 6.15 -0.04
CA ASN A 31 6.76 7.22 0.28
C ASN A 31 6.04 7.83 -0.93
N ASP A 32 6.15 7.26 -2.13
CA ASP A 32 5.42 7.76 -3.31
C ASP A 32 3.94 7.34 -3.24
N TRP A 33 3.18 8.06 -2.40
CA TRP A 33 1.78 7.76 -2.09
C TRP A 33 0.90 7.71 -3.33
N ARG A 34 1.13 8.60 -4.29
CA ARG A 34 0.38 8.62 -5.54
C ARG A 34 0.51 7.30 -6.30
N LYS A 35 1.72 6.73 -6.39
CA LYS A 35 1.92 5.42 -7.04
C LYS A 35 1.31 4.27 -6.24
N ILE A 36 1.36 4.34 -4.90
CA ILE A 36 0.72 3.36 -4.03
C ILE A 36 -0.80 3.34 -4.26
N GLU A 37 -1.44 4.50 -4.33
CA GLU A 37 -2.89 4.60 -4.59
C GLU A 37 -3.26 4.06 -5.98
N GLU A 38 -2.50 4.42 -7.02
CA GLU A 38 -2.72 3.90 -8.37
C GLU A 38 -2.54 2.37 -8.43
N ALA A 39 -1.50 1.83 -7.81
CA ALA A 39 -1.29 0.38 -7.76
C ALA A 39 -2.28 -0.33 -6.83
N ALA A 40 -2.82 0.33 -5.80
CA ALA A 40 -3.85 -0.23 -4.93
C ALA A 40 -5.17 -0.47 -5.70
N LYS A 41 -5.49 0.36 -6.70
CA LYS A 41 -6.67 0.17 -7.56
C LYS A 41 -6.62 -1.16 -8.32
N THR A 42 -5.44 -1.61 -8.74
CA THR A 42 -5.30 -2.88 -9.49
C THR A 42 -5.60 -4.11 -8.63
N TYR A 43 -5.49 -4.00 -7.31
CA TYR A 43 -5.85 -5.07 -6.37
C TYR A 43 -7.36 -5.17 -6.12
N LYS A 44 -8.09 -4.08 -6.35
CA LYS A 44 -9.54 -4.04 -6.13
C LYS A 44 -10.33 -4.59 -7.31
N GLY A 45 -9.70 -4.71 -8.48
CA GLY A 45 -10.33 -5.21 -9.71
C GLY A 45 -11.41 -4.27 -10.23
N ASP A 46 -11.46 -4.09 -11.54
CA ASP A 46 -12.63 -3.52 -12.22
C ASP A 46 -13.85 -4.45 -11.96
N GLU A 47 -14.72 -4.08 -11.03
CA GLU A 47 -16.11 -4.57 -10.95
C GLU A 47 -17.04 -3.53 -11.60
#